data_AF-Q95V91-F1
#
_entry.id   AF-Q95V91-F1
#
_cell.length_a   1.000
_cell.length_b   1.000
_cell.length_c   1.000
_cell.angle_alpha   90.00
_cell.angle_beta   90.00
_cell.angle_gamma   90.00
#
_symmetry.space_group_name_H-M   'P 1'
#
loop_
_entity.id
_entity.type
_entity.pdbx_description
1 polymer ?
#
loop_
_entity_poly.entity_id
_entity_poly.type
_entity_poly.pdbx_seq_one_letter_code
_entity_poly.pdbx_strand_id
1 'polypeptide(L)'
;MKYQSIYLAFFSLGFSEARFTNLGIEEFYIKKCEEKIVYTTDHGEICDMRSLEVVMDTEENKNYIGCVFRELGYFNAKGQFDKQALIKDYHQAGVKNRDKAVLESYQSCMQHYGPTTNPMKILDCVTQDKDFPKVMNARRDRNSKWKPDWMVAHCGAKKLF
;
A
#
# COMPACT_ATOMS: atom_id res chain seq x y z
N MET A 1 26.76 -27.37 42.56
CA MET A 1 25.34 -27.00 42.39
C MET A 1 25.21 -26.13 41.15
N LYS A 2 24.35 -26.55 40.21
CA LYS A 2 24.12 -25.91 38.90
C LYS A 2 23.26 -24.66 39.10
N TYR A 3 23.71 -23.50 38.66
CA TYR A 3 22.84 -22.34 38.45
C TYR A 3 22.70 -22.10 36.96
N GLN A 4 21.44 -22.11 36.53
CA GLN A 4 20.99 -22.07 35.15
C GLN A 4 21.33 -20.72 34.53
N SER A 5 21.96 -20.76 33.36
CA SER A 5 22.21 -19.62 32.51
C SER A 5 20.87 -19.16 31.92
N ILE A 6 20.45 -17.94 32.29
CA ILE A 6 19.28 -17.29 31.70
C ILE A 6 19.70 -16.83 30.30
N TYR A 7 19.30 -17.60 29.29
CA TYR A 7 19.37 -17.16 27.90
C TYR A 7 18.35 -16.03 27.70
N LEU A 8 18.84 -14.80 27.70
CA LEU A 8 18.13 -13.66 27.12
C LEU A 8 17.99 -13.95 25.62
N ALA A 9 16.82 -14.45 25.23
CA ALA A 9 16.41 -14.52 23.84
C ALA A 9 16.32 -13.09 23.31
N PHE A 10 17.35 -12.67 22.56
CA PHE A 10 17.27 -11.54 21.67
C PHE A 10 16.18 -11.87 20.65
N PHE A 11 14.97 -11.35 20.88
CA PHE A 11 14.00 -11.20 19.82
C PHE A 11 14.65 -10.24 18.82
N SER A 12 15.13 -10.80 17.71
CA SER A 12 15.36 -10.07 16.48
C SER A 12 14.01 -9.54 16.03
N LEU A 13 13.62 -8.38 16.57
CA LEU A 13 12.71 -7.48 15.89
C LEU A 13 13.39 -7.22 14.55
N GLY A 14 12.90 -7.91 13.51
CA GLY A 14 13.18 -7.50 12.15
C GLY A 14 12.66 -6.08 12.06
N PHE A 15 13.57 -5.11 12.19
CA PHE A 15 13.29 -3.74 11.85
C PHE A 15 12.91 -3.79 10.38
N SER A 16 11.60 -3.78 10.10
CA SER A 16 11.09 -3.34 8.82
C SER A 16 11.76 -2.00 8.59
N GLU A 17 12.67 -1.91 7.62
CA GLU A 17 13.23 -0.63 7.22
C GLU A 17 12.05 0.29 6.97
N ALA A 18 11.89 1.31 7.81
CA ALA A 18 10.88 2.32 7.60
C ALA A 18 11.16 2.92 6.23
N ARG A 19 10.20 2.79 5.31
CA ARG A 19 10.27 3.42 4.00
C ARG A 19 10.12 4.92 4.22
N PHE A 20 11.24 5.60 4.47
CA PHE A 20 11.30 7.06 4.58
C PHE A 20 11.26 7.77 3.22
N THR A 21 11.02 7.04 2.13
CA THR A 21 10.97 7.59 0.78
C THR A 21 9.52 7.78 0.36
N ASN A 22 9.18 9.04 0.10
CA ASN A 22 7.95 9.42 -0.57
C ASN A 22 7.84 8.61 -1.87
N LEU A 23 6.78 7.81 -2.01
CA LEU A 23 6.53 6.99 -3.20
C LEU A 23 6.25 7.88 -4.43
N GLY A 24 5.93 9.15 -4.24
CA GLY A 24 5.51 10.05 -5.31
C GLY A 24 4.07 9.81 -5.74
N ILE A 25 3.29 9.10 -4.91
CA ILE A 25 1.86 8.90 -5.12
C ILE A 25 1.12 10.15 -4.68
N GLU A 26 0.36 10.75 -5.59
CA GLU A 26 -0.52 11.85 -5.26
C GLU A 26 -1.72 11.36 -4.44
N GLU A 27 -2.12 12.19 -3.49
CA GLU A 27 -3.21 11.94 -2.58
C GLU A 27 -4.50 11.44 -3.27
N PHE A 28 -4.94 10.24 -2.88
CA PHE A 28 -6.24 9.68 -3.20
C PHE A 28 -7.29 10.09 -2.18
N TYR A 29 -8.49 10.40 -2.64
CA TYR A 29 -9.67 10.50 -1.77
C TYR A 29 -10.72 9.49 -2.22
N ILE A 30 -10.84 8.37 -1.50
CA ILE A 30 -11.85 7.36 -1.79
C ILE A 30 -12.84 7.34 -0.64
N LYS A 31 -13.84 8.23 -0.72
CA LYS A 31 -14.82 8.51 0.36
C LYS A 31 -15.27 7.28 1.15
N LYS A 32 -15.75 6.24 0.47
CA LYS A 32 -16.28 5.04 1.15
C LYS A 32 -15.22 4.15 1.83
N CYS A 33 -13.96 4.31 1.47
CA CYS A 33 -12.85 3.66 2.16
C CYS A 33 -12.42 4.47 3.38
N GLU A 34 -12.46 5.80 3.27
CA GLU A 34 -12.18 6.69 4.40
C GLU A 34 -13.27 6.67 5.46
N GLU A 35 -14.52 6.42 5.09
CA GLU A 35 -15.61 6.16 6.05
C GLU A 35 -15.34 4.93 6.94
N LYS A 36 -14.33 4.10 6.62
CA LYS A 36 -13.87 2.98 7.45
C LYS A 36 -12.74 3.33 8.40
N ILE A 37 -12.20 4.54 8.31
CA ILE A 37 -11.23 5.08 9.26
C ILE A 37 -12.04 5.58 10.46
N VAL A 38 -11.82 4.96 11.61
CA VAL A 38 -12.57 5.18 12.84
C VAL A 38 -11.71 5.87 13.90
N TYR A 39 -10.42 5.52 13.98
CA TYR A 39 -9.52 5.90 15.06
C TYR A 39 -8.42 6.87 14.62
N THR A 40 -7.94 6.75 13.38
CA THR A 40 -6.91 7.66 12.87
C THR A 40 -7.46 9.09 12.80
N THR A 41 -6.90 9.97 13.64
CA THR A 41 -7.16 11.41 13.61
C THR A 41 -5.90 12.22 13.30
N ASP A 42 -4.73 11.56 13.28
CA ASP A 42 -3.47 12.19 12.91
C ASP A 42 -3.44 12.50 11.41
N HIS A 43 -3.09 13.74 11.10
CA HIS A 43 -3.08 14.24 9.73
C HIS A 43 -1.97 13.61 8.88
N GLY A 44 -0.82 13.27 9.49
CA GLY A 44 0.27 12.57 8.82
C GLY A 44 -0.16 11.15 8.43
N GLU A 45 -0.78 10.42 9.35
CA GLU A 45 -1.26 9.06 9.10
C GLU A 45 -2.36 9.01 8.03
N ILE A 46 -3.30 9.96 8.02
CA ILE A 46 -4.29 10.08 6.94
C ILE A 46 -3.57 10.30 5.60
N CYS A 47 -2.53 11.11 5.58
CA CYS A 47 -1.75 11.32 4.36
C CYS A 47 -1.02 10.08 3.89
N ASP A 48 -0.43 9.31 4.79
CA ASP A 48 0.16 8.02 4.47
C ASP A 48 -0.88 7.06 3.89
N MET A 49 -2.11 7.04 4.43
CA MET A 49 -3.21 6.26 3.87
C MET A 49 -3.58 6.70 2.46
N ARG A 50 -3.68 8.01 2.23
CA ARG A 50 -4.06 8.56 0.94
C ARG A 50 -2.93 8.51 -0.10
N SER A 51 -1.67 8.40 0.30
CA SER A 51 -0.52 8.15 -0.59
C SER A 51 -0.14 6.67 -0.69
N LEU A 52 -0.83 5.78 0.04
CA LEU A 52 -0.51 4.35 0.14
C LEU A 52 0.89 4.06 0.72
N GLU A 53 1.39 4.96 1.57
CA GLU A 53 2.68 4.89 2.28
C GLU A 53 2.56 4.33 3.69
N VAL A 54 1.43 3.66 3.99
CA VAL A 54 1.13 3.16 5.33
C VAL A 54 2.07 2.01 5.70
N VAL A 55 2.79 2.14 6.82
CA VAL A 55 3.80 1.16 7.26
C VAL A 55 3.31 0.21 8.36
N MET A 56 2.29 0.59 9.13
CA MET A 56 1.82 -0.22 10.26
C MET A 56 0.74 -1.22 9.86
N ASP A 57 0.86 -2.49 10.26
CA ASP A 57 -0.10 -3.58 9.96
C ASP A 57 -1.28 -3.61 10.97
N THR A 58 -1.92 -2.46 11.19
CA THR A 58 -3.09 -2.33 12.07
C THR A 58 -4.36 -2.84 11.39
N GLU A 59 -5.38 -3.20 12.18
CA GLU A 59 -6.67 -3.63 11.62
C GLU A 59 -7.37 -2.54 10.82
N GLU A 60 -7.25 -1.29 11.24
CA GLU A 60 -7.77 -0.13 10.50
C GLU A 60 -7.10 0.01 9.13
N ASN A 61 -5.76 -0.07 9.10
CA ASN A 61 -4.98 0.02 7.86
C ASN A 61 -5.32 -1.12 6.91
N LYS A 62 -5.46 -2.35 7.42
CA LYS A 62 -5.92 -3.50 6.63
C LYS A 62 -7.29 -3.25 6.03
N ASN A 63 -8.22 -2.71 6.81
CA ASN A 63 -9.58 -2.44 6.34
C ASN A 63 -9.63 -1.34 5.29
N TYR A 64 -8.86 -0.28 5.48
CA TYR A 64 -8.71 0.80 4.51
C TYR A 64 -8.06 0.31 3.21
N ILE A 65 -6.85 -0.28 3.26
CA ILE A 65 -6.14 -0.76 2.07
C ILE A 65 -6.92 -1.87 1.37
N GLY A 66 -7.54 -2.79 2.12
CA GLY A 66 -8.43 -3.79 1.55
C GLY A 66 -9.66 -3.19 0.87
N CYS A 67 -10.16 -2.03 1.32
CA CYS A 67 -11.19 -1.29 0.61
C CYS A 67 -10.64 -0.68 -0.69
N VAL A 68 -9.48 -0.01 -0.63
CA VAL A 68 -8.83 0.59 -1.81
C VAL A 68 -8.57 -0.47 -2.88
N PHE A 69 -8.04 -1.64 -2.52
CA PHE A 69 -7.79 -2.73 -3.47
C PHE A 69 -9.06 -3.29 -4.11
N ARG A 70 -10.20 -3.28 -3.42
CA ARG A 70 -11.49 -3.61 -4.04
C ARG A 70 -11.92 -2.52 -5.03
N GLU A 71 -11.69 -1.25 -4.72
CA GLU A 71 -12.00 -0.14 -5.63
C GLU A 71 -11.14 -0.09 -6.88
N LEU A 72 -9.89 -0.50 -6.75
CA LEU A 72 -9.00 -0.67 -7.88
C LEU A 72 -9.36 -1.91 -8.71
N GLY A 73 -10.14 -2.83 -8.15
CA GLY A 73 -10.43 -4.13 -8.75
C GLY A 73 -9.30 -5.15 -8.59
N TYR A 74 -8.31 -4.85 -7.74
CA TYR A 74 -7.21 -5.75 -7.43
C TYR A 74 -7.64 -6.87 -6.50
N PHE A 75 -8.70 -6.71 -5.73
CA PHE A 75 -9.28 -7.79 -4.93
C PHE A 75 -10.56 -8.30 -5.58
N ASN A 76 -10.62 -9.61 -5.80
CA ASN A 76 -11.85 -10.27 -6.21
C ASN A 76 -12.84 -10.40 -5.03
N ALA A 77 -14.04 -10.95 -5.29
CA ALA A 77 -15.08 -11.12 -4.27
C ALA A 77 -14.64 -12.00 -3.07
N LYS A 78 -13.61 -12.81 -3.23
CA LYS A 78 -13.02 -13.67 -2.19
C LYS A 78 -11.84 -13.01 -1.46
N GLY A 79 -11.52 -11.74 -1.78
CA GLY A 79 -10.38 -11.01 -1.22
C GLY A 79 -9.02 -11.51 -1.74
N GLN A 80 -8.99 -12.23 -2.85
CA GLN A 80 -7.74 -12.68 -3.47
C GLN A 80 -7.22 -11.61 -4.43
N PHE A 81 -5.90 -11.43 -4.43
CA PHE A 81 -5.24 -10.48 -5.31
C PHE A 81 -5.26 -10.92 -6.78
N ASP A 82 -5.81 -10.07 -7.64
CA ASP A 82 -5.88 -10.22 -9.08
C ASP A 82 -4.69 -9.52 -9.73
N LYS A 83 -3.67 -10.32 -10.05
CA LYS A 83 -2.46 -9.87 -10.75
C LYS A 83 -2.78 -9.30 -12.15
N GLN A 84 -3.82 -9.78 -12.82
CA GLN A 84 -4.18 -9.30 -14.16
C GLN A 84 -4.82 -7.91 -14.09
N ALA A 85 -5.60 -7.64 -13.05
CA ALA A 85 -6.12 -6.29 -12.79
C ALA A 85 -4.98 -5.28 -12.56
N LEU A 86 -3.93 -5.66 -11.80
CA LEU A 86 -2.73 -4.84 -11.64
C LEU A 86 -2.06 -4.55 -13.00
N ILE A 87 -1.78 -5.58 -13.79
CA ILE A 87 -1.11 -5.42 -15.10
C ILE A 87 -1.93 -4.56 -16.07
N LYS A 88 -3.27 -4.68 -16.04
CA LYS A 88 -4.15 -3.81 -16.81
C LYS A 88 -3.93 -2.34 -16.49
N ASP A 89 -3.76 -1.98 -15.22
CA ASP A 89 -3.49 -0.59 -14.83
C ASP A 89 -2.10 -0.11 -15.25
N TYR A 90 -1.09 -1.00 -15.24
CA TYR A 90 0.24 -0.71 -15.82
C TYR A 90 0.13 -0.36 -17.31
N HIS A 91 -0.60 -1.16 -18.09
CA HIS A 91 -0.82 -0.89 -19.51
C HIS A 91 -1.55 0.42 -19.75
N GLN A 92 -2.58 0.71 -18.95
CA GLN A 92 -3.33 1.97 -19.02
C GLN A 92 -2.48 3.20 -18.66
N ALA A 93 -1.45 3.03 -17.83
CA ALA A 93 -0.49 4.08 -17.49
C ALA A 93 0.63 4.23 -18.56
N GLY A 94 0.56 3.49 -19.66
CA GLY A 94 1.55 3.50 -20.73
C GLY A 94 2.85 2.76 -20.39
N VAL A 95 2.89 2.00 -19.29
CA VAL A 95 4.02 1.14 -18.93
C VAL A 95 3.85 -0.20 -19.68
N LYS A 96 4.48 -0.29 -20.85
CA LYS A 96 4.42 -1.46 -21.72
C LYS A 96 5.66 -2.34 -21.54
N ASN A 97 5.52 -3.64 -21.85
CA ASN A 97 6.61 -4.62 -21.83
C ASN A 97 7.26 -4.87 -20.46
N ARG A 98 6.58 -4.53 -19.36
CA ARG A 98 7.08 -4.75 -18.00
C ARG A 98 6.32 -5.83 -17.22
N ASP A 99 5.31 -6.44 -17.81
CA ASP A 99 4.41 -7.39 -17.14
C ASP A 99 5.19 -8.48 -16.39
N LYS A 100 6.15 -9.11 -17.08
CA LYS A 100 7.01 -10.14 -16.47
C LYS A 100 7.76 -9.59 -15.26
N ALA A 101 8.44 -8.44 -15.39
CA ALA A 101 9.22 -7.84 -14.32
C ALA A 101 8.36 -7.43 -13.12
N VAL A 102 7.17 -6.87 -13.36
CA VAL A 102 6.21 -6.48 -12.31
C VAL A 102 5.72 -7.72 -11.55
N LEU A 103 5.35 -8.78 -12.29
CA LEU A 103 4.87 -10.01 -11.68
C LEU A 103 5.97 -10.77 -10.94
N GLU A 104 7.20 -10.78 -11.44
CA GLU A 104 8.36 -11.38 -10.79
C GLU A 104 8.73 -10.64 -9.51
N SER A 105 8.77 -9.30 -9.53
CA SER A 105 9.00 -8.47 -8.35
C SER A 105 7.95 -8.75 -7.26
N TYR A 106 6.67 -8.73 -7.63
CA TYR A 106 5.58 -9.07 -6.72
C TYR A 106 5.72 -10.50 -6.15
N GLN A 107 5.98 -11.49 -7.00
CA GLN A 107 6.11 -12.88 -6.56
C GLN A 107 7.29 -13.10 -5.63
N SER A 108 8.44 -12.51 -5.95
CA SER A 108 9.64 -12.56 -5.12
C SER A 108 9.36 -11.97 -3.74
N CYS A 109 8.68 -10.82 -3.67
CA CYS A 109 8.28 -10.25 -2.38
C CYS A 109 7.33 -11.16 -1.61
N MET A 110 6.28 -11.69 -2.26
CA MET A 110 5.29 -12.55 -1.60
C MET A 110 5.88 -13.87 -1.06
N GLN A 111 6.98 -14.35 -1.62
CA GLN A 111 7.69 -15.53 -1.09
C GLN A 111 8.17 -15.31 0.36
N HIS A 112 8.51 -14.07 0.74
CA HIS A 112 8.92 -13.76 2.12
C HIS A 112 7.76 -13.86 3.12
N TYR A 113 6.52 -13.63 2.66
CA TYR A 113 5.34 -13.66 3.52
C TYR A 113 4.60 -15.01 3.53
N GLY A 114 4.82 -15.85 2.52
CA GLY A 114 4.03 -17.05 2.28
C GLY A 114 2.60 -16.74 1.79
N PRO A 115 1.74 -17.76 1.67
CA PRO A 115 0.35 -17.58 1.25
C PRO A 115 -0.41 -16.66 2.22
N THR A 116 -0.86 -15.51 1.74
CA THR A 116 -1.60 -14.54 2.56
C THR A 116 -2.57 -13.72 1.70
N THR A 117 -3.67 -13.32 2.33
CA THR A 117 -4.63 -12.35 1.80
C THR A 117 -4.55 -11.02 2.54
N ASN A 118 -3.53 -10.81 3.40
CA ASN A 118 -3.36 -9.57 4.13
C ASN A 118 -3.08 -8.42 3.13
N PRO A 119 -3.97 -7.42 3.02
CA PRO A 119 -3.81 -6.31 2.08
C PRO A 119 -2.55 -5.47 2.34
N MET A 120 -2.07 -5.36 3.58
CA MET A 120 -0.86 -4.61 3.89
C MET A 120 0.40 -5.28 3.32
N LYS A 121 0.48 -6.62 3.40
CA LYS A 121 1.59 -7.39 2.81
C LYS A 121 1.59 -7.31 1.29
N ILE A 122 0.39 -7.34 0.71
CA ILE A 122 0.20 -7.18 -0.73
C ILE A 122 0.58 -5.75 -1.15
N LEU A 123 0.20 -4.73 -0.37
CA LEU A 123 0.59 -3.35 -0.59
C LEU A 123 2.10 -3.17 -0.55
N ASP A 124 2.77 -3.73 0.46
CA ASP A 124 4.23 -3.70 0.54
C ASP A 124 4.85 -4.25 -0.75
N CYS A 125 4.38 -5.41 -1.23
CA CYS A 125 4.91 -6.03 -2.43
C CYS A 125 4.63 -5.29 -3.74
N VAL A 126 3.43 -4.73 -3.94
CA VAL A 126 3.15 -4.00 -5.19
C VAL A 126 3.86 -2.65 -5.27
N THR A 127 4.10 -2.02 -4.11
CA THR A 127 4.80 -0.73 -4.01
C THR A 127 6.32 -0.86 -4.15
N GLN A 128 6.88 -2.08 -4.20
CA GLN A 128 8.30 -2.28 -4.50
C GLN A 128 8.64 -2.02 -5.97
N ASP A 129 7.68 -2.14 -6.90
CA ASP A 129 7.95 -1.78 -8.29
C ASP A 129 7.97 -0.25 -8.46
N LYS A 130 9.06 0.26 -9.00
CA LYS A 130 9.31 1.69 -9.20
C LYS A 130 8.27 2.42 -10.05
N ASP A 131 7.54 1.73 -10.93
CA ASP A 131 6.52 2.34 -11.78
C ASP A 131 5.15 2.34 -11.09
N PHE A 132 4.96 1.62 -9.99
CA PHE A 132 3.69 1.56 -9.26
C PHE A 132 3.14 2.95 -8.91
N PRO A 133 3.94 3.92 -8.42
CA PRO A 133 3.44 5.27 -8.15
C PRO A 133 2.88 5.97 -9.38
N LYS A 134 3.57 5.88 -10.52
CA LYS A 134 3.10 6.41 -11.80
C LYS A 134 1.79 5.75 -12.22
N VAL A 135 1.67 4.44 -12.03
CA VAL A 135 0.45 3.68 -12.36
C VAL A 135 -0.73 4.17 -11.53
N MET A 136 -0.51 4.33 -10.22
CA MET A 136 -1.51 4.84 -9.29
C MET A 136 -1.92 6.27 -9.64
N ASN A 137 -0.97 7.17 -9.89
CA ASN A 137 -1.27 8.55 -10.30
C ASN A 137 -2.06 8.61 -11.61
N ALA A 138 -1.66 7.83 -12.61
CA ALA A 138 -2.41 7.76 -13.86
C ALA A 138 -3.85 7.24 -13.64
N ARG A 139 -4.02 6.25 -12.75
CA ARG A 139 -5.34 5.72 -12.40
C ARG A 139 -6.20 6.76 -11.68
N ARG A 140 -5.63 7.51 -10.74
CA ARG A 140 -6.24 8.67 -10.09
C ARG A 140 -6.66 9.72 -11.11
N ASP A 141 -5.80 10.02 -12.08
CA ASP A 141 -6.06 11.05 -13.06
C ASP A 141 -7.23 10.76 -13.98
N ARG A 142 -7.44 9.48 -14.29
CA ARG A 142 -8.61 9.00 -15.04
C ARG A 142 -9.89 8.95 -14.21
N ASN A 143 -9.80 9.08 -12.88
CA ASN A 143 -10.94 9.02 -11.98
C ASN A 143 -11.06 10.29 -11.15
N SER A 144 -11.77 11.29 -11.68
CA SER A 144 -11.94 12.60 -11.03
C SER A 144 -12.50 12.52 -9.60
N LYS A 145 -13.30 11.49 -9.29
CA LYS A 145 -13.86 11.27 -7.95
C LYS A 145 -12.82 10.90 -6.90
N TRP A 146 -11.64 10.46 -7.33
CA TRP A 146 -10.54 10.08 -6.44
C TRP A 146 -9.55 11.22 -6.21
N LYS A 147 -9.76 12.37 -6.85
CA LYS A 147 -9.01 13.58 -6.56
C LYS A 147 -9.68 14.29 -5.39
N PRO A 148 -8.97 14.54 -4.27
CA PRO A 148 -9.52 15.40 -3.22
C PRO A 148 -9.79 16.78 -3.81
N ASP A 149 -10.92 17.39 -3.43
CA ASP A 149 -11.08 18.82 -3.62
C ASP A 149 -10.14 19.59 -2.67
N TRP A 150 -10.00 20.89 -2.87
CA TRP A 150 -9.08 21.70 -2.07
C TRP A 150 -9.48 21.78 -0.57
N MET A 151 -10.76 21.56 -0.24
CA MET A 151 -11.23 21.57 1.15
C MET A 151 -10.92 20.25 1.85
N VAL A 152 -10.85 19.16 1.09
CA VAL A 152 -10.60 17.80 1.56
C VAL A 152 -9.13 17.41 1.42
N ALA A 153 -8.35 18.07 0.57
CA ALA A 153 -6.93 17.80 0.38
C ALA A 153 -6.17 18.01 1.69
N HIS A 154 -5.65 16.93 2.25
CA HIS A 154 -4.87 16.95 3.48
C HIS A 154 -3.37 17.05 3.17
N CYS A 155 -2.88 16.54 2.04
CA CYS A 155 -1.45 16.25 1.90
C CYS A 155 -0.61 17.33 1.22
N GLY A 156 -1.15 18.55 1.10
CA GLY A 156 -0.52 19.67 0.38
C GLY A 156 0.88 20.06 0.86
N ALA A 157 1.20 19.85 2.15
CA ALA A 157 2.50 20.21 2.73
C ALA A 157 3.62 19.16 2.50
N LYS A 158 3.26 17.89 2.23
CA LYS A 158 4.23 16.79 2.02
C LYS A 158 4.97 16.86 0.67
N LYS A 159 4.53 17.74 -0.24
CA LYS A 159 5.12 17.91 -1.59
C LYS A 159 6.37 18.81 -1.62
N LEU A 160 6.77 19.41 -0.49
CA LEU A 160 7.82 20.44 -0.43
C LEU A 160 9.16 19.98 0.16
N PHE A 161 9.29 18.70 0.56
CA PHE A 161 10.51 18.15 1.17
C PHE A 161 10.87 16.80 0.54
#